data_AF-A0A522FVF9-F1
#
_entry.id   AF-A0A522FVF9-F1
#
_cell.length_a   1.000
_cell.length_b   1.000
_cell.length_c   1.000
_cell.angle_alpha   90.00
_cell.angle_beta   90.00
_cell.angle_gamma   90.00
#
_symmetry.space_group_name_H-M   'P 1'
#
loop_
_entity.id
_entity.type
_entity.pdbx_description
1 polymer ?
#
loop_
_entity_poly.entity_id
_entity_poly.type
_entity_poly.pdbx_seq_one_letter_code
_entity_poly.pdbx_strand_id
1 'polypeptide(L)'
;MVEIFFPMVAVGVTDFVSLAGGMSLLPGVSTQMFYGNLRVIPYNTEKFGLSFGGFIMGIEDFNGGIFYSSGTYGDNNNALTLGFGLPYSDDSFGDSFIILLGGEVRASNSVKLITENWIFSDVALITFGIRFFGDNLSADFGLMTTTETDFSGFPFVPWLGFAYNFGR
;
A
#
# COMPACT_ATOMS: atom_id res chain seq x y z
N MET A 1 -19.84 5.00 -13.87
CA MET A 1 -19.73 3.65 -13.31
C MET A 1 -18.33 3.57 -12.71
N VAL A 2 -18.19 3.29 -11.42
CA VAL A 2 -16.89 3.10 -10.76
C VAL A 2 -16.77 1.62 -10.47
N GLU A 3 -15.72 0.99 -10.98
CA GLU A 3 -15.43 -0.43 -10.74
C GLU A 3 -14.38 -0.55 -9.64
N ILE A 4 -14.61 -1.44 -8.68
CA ILE A 4 -13.72 -1.70 -7.55
C ILE A 4 -12.98 -3.00 -7.84
N PHE A 5 -11.70 -2.91 -8.17
CA PHE A 5 -10.92 -4.10 -8.55
C PHE A 5 -10.26 -4.81 -7.37
N PHE A 6 -9.95 -4.09 -6.29
CA PHE A 6 -9.20 -4.62 -5.15
C PHE A 6 -9.83 -4.21 -3.81
N PRO A 7 -11.07 -4.66 -3.51
CA PRO A 7 -11.67 -4.41 -2.21
C PRO A 7 -10.89 -5.06 -1.07
N MET A 8 -10.79 -4.36 0.06
CA MET A 8 -10.13 -4.87 1.26
C MET A 8 -10.88 -4.39 2.49
N VAL A 9 -10.93 -5.23 3.52
CA VAL A 9 -11.37 -4.87 4.87
C VAL A 9 -10.17 -4.91 5.80
N ALA A 10 -10.03 -3.90 6.67
CA ALA A 10 -8.99 -3.84 7.69
C ALA A 10 -9.62 -3.63 9.07
N VAL A 11 -9.04 -4.26 10.09
CA VAL A 11 -9.46 -4.16 11.49
C VAL A 11 -8.24 -4.02 12.40
N GLY A 12 -8.30 -3.06 13.33
CA GLY A 12 -7.39 -2.99 14.47
C GLY A 12 -7.84 -4.00 15.52
N VAL A 13 -7.07 -5.07 15.72
CA VAL A 13 -7.36 -6.10 16.73
C VAL A 13 -7.00 -5.58 18.12
N THR A 14 -5.92 -4.80 18.20
CA THR A 14 -5.48 -4.05 19.39
C THR A 14 -4.94 -2.68 18.95
N ASP A 15 -4.50 -1.87 19.90
CA ASP A 15 -3.85 -0.57 19.62
C ASP A 15 -2.54 -0.70 18.81
N PHE A 16 -1.96 -1.90 18.73
CA PHE A 16 -0.68 -2.16 18.09
C PHE A 16 -0.71 -3.34 17.12
N VAL A 17 -1.84 -4.02 16.93
CA VAL A 17 -2.00 -5.12 15.95
C VAL A 17 -3.18 -4.84 15.04
N SER A 18 -2.95 -4.96 13.73
CA SER A 18 -3.99 -4.84 12.71
C SER A 18 -3.93 -6.00 11.73
N LEU A 19 -5.11 -6.39 11.25
CA LEU A 19 -5.31 -7.38 10.19
C LEU A 19 -6.04 -6.71 9.03
N ALA A 20 -5.70 -7.10 7.81
CA ALA A 20 -6.47 -6.75 6.63
C ALA A 20 -6.55 -7.95 5.68
N GLY A 21 -7.60 -7.98 4.86
CA GLY A 21 -7.77 -9.02 3.87
C GLY A 21 -8.77 -8.63 2.80
N GLY A 22 -8.61 -9.21 1.62
CA GLY A 22 -9.45 -8.92 0.47
C GLY A 22 -9.22 -9.90 -0.66
N MET A 23 -9.89 -9.63 -1.78
CA MET A 23 -9.74 -10.38 -3.01
C MET A 23 -9.91 -9.45 -4.20
N SER A 24 -9.32 -9.80 -5.34
CA SER A 24 -9.59 -9.08 -6.57
C SER A 24 -11.01 -9.37 -7.07
N LEU A 25 -11.59 -8.39 -7.77
CA LEU A 25 -12.87 -8.47 -8.47
C LEU A 25 -12.69 -8.08 -9.94
N LEU A 26 -11.73 -8.71 -10.62
CA LEU A 26 -11.44 -8.42 -12.03
C LEU A 26 -12.48 -9.11 -12.92
N PRO A 27 -13.25 -8.38 -13.75
CA PRO A 27 -14.20 -8.99 -14.67
C PRO A 27 -13.48 -9.82 -15.75
N GLY A 28 -14.02 -10.99 -16.08
CA GLY A 28 -13.55 -11.81 -17.20
C GLY A 28 -12.31 -12.65 -16.95
N VAL A 29 -11.73 -12.64 -15.74
CA VAL A 29 -10.66 -13.57 -15.35
C VAL A 29 -11.22 -14.82 -14.68
N SER A 30 -10.62 -15.98 -14.93
CA SER A 30 -11.01 -17.27 -14.35
C SER A 30 -10.57 -17.44 -12.90
N THR A 31 -9.50 -16.76 -12.50
CA THR A 31 -8.88 -16.86 -11.17
C THR A 31 -8.78 -15.47 -10.56
N GLN A 32 -9.25 -15.33 -9.33
CA GLN A 32 -9.12 -14.10 -8.55
C GLN A 32 -7.97 -14.24 -7.57
N MET A 33 -7.30 -13.12 -7.30
CA MET A 33 -6.26 -13.01 -6.29
C MET A 33 -6.90 -12.87 -4.92
N PHE A 34 -6.36 -13.56 -3.91
CA PHE A 34 -6.65 -13.32 -2.50
C PHE A 34 -5.43 -12.70 -1.85
N TYR A 35 -5.65 -11.80 -0.90
CA TYR A 35 -4.55 -11.17 -0.19
C TYR A 35 -4.92 -10.88 1.27
N GLY A 36 -3.90 -10.91 2.11
CA GLY A 36 -4.00 -10.66 3.54
C GLY A 36 -2.79 -9.89 4.05
N ASN A 37 -2.98 -9.17 5.15
CA ASN A 37 -1.90 -8.44 5.79
C ASN A 37 -2.05 -8.51 7.31
N LEU A 38 -0.96 -8.82 8.00
CA LEU A 38 -0.80 -8.64 9.43
C LEU A 38 0.22 -7.52 9.65
N ARG A 39 -0.08 -6.58 10.54
CA ARG A 39 0.87 -5.54 10.94
C ARG A 39 0.86 -5.35 12.45
N VAL A 40 2.07 -5.26 13.00
CA VAL A 40 2.36 -4.99 14.41
C VAL A 40 3.14 -3.68 14.53
N ILE A 41 2.77 -2.81 15.47
CA ILE A 41 3.35 -1.48 15.67
C ILE A 41 3.97 -1.43 17.08
N PRO A 42 5.17 -1.98 17.30
CA PRO A 42 5.79 -2.04 18.62
C PRO A 42 6.21 -0.67 19.17
N TYR A 43 6.37 0.34 18.30
CA TYR A 43 6.72 1.69 18.72
C TYR A 43 5.89 2.72 17.95
N ASN A 44 5.18 3.56 18.67
CA ASN A 44 4.40 4.65 18.09
C ASN A 44 4.42 5.85 19.04
N THR A 45 4.96 6.95 18.55
CA THR A 45 5.05 8.24 19.27
C THR A 45 4.44 9.34 18.42
N GLU A 46 4.38 10.56 18.94
CA GLU A 46 3.86 11.72 18.20
C GLU A 46 4.59 11.98 16.86
N LYS A 47 5.86 11.59 16.74
CA LYS A 47 6.69 11.89 15.56
C LYS A 47 7.29 10.68 14.88
N PHE A 48 7.29 9.52 15.51
CA PHE A 48 7.93 8.33 14.96
C PHE A 48 7.11 7.08 15.24
N GLY A 49 6.84 6.33 14.18
CA GLY A 49 6.24 5.01 14.23
C GLY A 49 7.17 3.97 13.60
N LEU A 50 7.22 2.79 14.19
CA LEU A 50 7.90 1.62 13.64
C LEU A 50 6.89 0.48 13.56
N SER A 51 6.81 -0.16 12.40
CA SER A 51 5.93 -1.30 12.18
C SER A 51 6.65 -2.46 11.52
N PHE A 52 6.12 -3.65 11.76
CA PHE A 52 6.52 -4.90 11.14
C PHE A 52 5.27 -5.61 10.65
N GLY A 53 5.36 -6.34 9.55
CA GLY A 53 4.22 -7.05 9.04
C GLY A 53 4.55 -8.14 8.05
N GLY A 54 3.51 -8.87 7.69
CA GLY A 54 3.51 -9.89 6.66
C GLY A 54 2.33 -9.63 5.74
N PHE A 55 2.62 -9.37 4.48
CA PHE A 55 1.64 -9.37 3.41
C PHE A 55 1.68 -10.74 2.72
N ILE A 56 0.52 -11.32 2.45
CA ILE A 56 0.38 -12.58 1.73
C ILE A 56 -0.53 -12.37 0.53
N MET A 57 -0.24 -13.09 -0.56
CA MET A 57 -1.00 -13.08 -1.79
C MET A 57 -1.05 -14.50 -2.36
N GLY A 58 -2.22 -14.91 -2.83
CA GLY A 58 -2.40 -16.15 -3.57
C GLY A 58 -3.20 -15.89 -4.86
N ILE A 59 -2.74 -16.47 -5.96
CA ILE A 59 -3.48 -16.50 -7.24
C ILE A 59 -3.17 -17.82 -7.95
N GLU A 60 -4.22 -18.62 -8.22
CA GLU A 60 -4.09 -19.93 -8.86
C GLU A 60 -3.05 -20.81 -8.13
N ASP A 61 -1.96 -21.17 -8.80
CA ASP A 61 -0.88 -22.00 -8.25
C ASP A 61 0.23 -21.19 -7.57
N PHE A 62 0.16 -19.86 -7.59
CA PHE A 62 1.14 -18.98 -6.96
C PHE A 62 0.70 -18.61 -5.54
N ASN A 63 1.58 -18.82 -4.56
CA ASN A 63 1.46 -18.29 -3.21
C ASN A 63 2.74 -17.58 -2.82
N GLY A 64 2.63 -16.34 -2.38
CA GLY A 64 3.79 -15.57 -1.97
C GLY A 64 3.42 -14.42 -1.05
N GLY A 65 4.40 -13.59 -0.78
CA GLY A 65 4.20 -12.49 0.14
C GLY A 65 5.45 -11.68 0.37
N ILE A 66 5.34 -10.76 1.32
CA ILE A 66 6.42 -9.88 1.74
C ILE A 66 6.39 -9.82 3.26
N PHE A 67 7.49 -10.21 3.90
CA PHE A 67 7.76 -9.77 5.27
C PHE A 67 8.36 -8.38 5.18
N TYR A 68 7.82 -7.44 5.94
CA TYR A 68 8.29 -6.06 5.88
C TYR A 68 8.46 -5.44 7.25
N SER A 69 9.28 -4.39 7.27
CA SER A 69 9.28 -3.39 8.31
C SER A 69 9.17 -2.01 7.69
N SER A 70 8.63 -1.05 8.43
CA SER A 70 8.61 0.34 8.00
C SER A 70 8.73 1.28 9.18
N GLY A 71 9.50 2.34 8.99
CA GLY A 71 9.59 3.47 9.89
C GLY A 71 8.96 4.69 9.24
N THR A 72 8.11 5.39 9.99
CA THR A 72 7.52 6.66 9.56
C THR A 72 7.95 7.74 10.53
N TYR A 73 8.52 8.83 10.01
CA TYR A 73 8.85 10.02 10.78
C TYR A 73 8.01 11.21 10.30
N GLY A 74 7.27 11.81 11.22
CA GLY A 74 6.39 12.94 10.93
C GLY A 74 5.15 12.97 11.80
N ASP A 75 4.24 13.86 11.44
CA ASP A 75 2.97 14.08 12.13
C ASP A 75 1.79 13.92 11.15
N ASN A 76 0.58 14.28 11.61
CA ASN A 76 -0.63 14.20 10.80
C ASN A 76 -0.60 15.07 9.54
N ASN A 77 0.26 16.09 9.49
CA ASN A 77 0.37 17.01 8.36
C ASN A 77 1.47 16.59 7.39
N ASN A 78 2.64 16.19 7.88
CA ASN A 78 3.77 15.82 7.03
C ASN A 78 4.48 14.60 7.57
N ALA A 79 4.70 13.62 6.70
CA ALA A 79 5.37 12.38 7.08
C ALA A 79 6.27 11.85 5.96
N LEU A 80 7.35 11.21 6.36
CA LEU A 80 8.23 10.43 5.49
C LEU A 80 8.26 9.00 6.00
N THR A 81 8.16 8.04 5.08
CA THR A 81 8.17 6.61 5.38
C THR A 81 9.30 5.95 4.63
N LEU A 82 10.08 5.13 5.34
CA LEU A 82 11.05 4.20 4.77
C LEU A 82 10.62 2.78 5.15
N GLY A 83 10.47 1.92 4.16
CA GLY A 83 10.17 0.51 4.37
C GLY A 83 11.19 -0.41 3.71
N PHE A 84 11.32 -1.60 4.29
CA PHE A 84 12.13 -2.70 3.79
C PHE A 84 11.27 -3.95 3.74
N GLY A 85 11.26 -4.62 2.59
CA GLY A 85 10.53 -5.86 2.34
C GLY A 85 11.45 -6.98 1.92
N LEU A 86 11.18 -8.19 2.41
CA LEU A 86 11.79 -9.43 1.96
C LEU A 86 10.69 -10.27 1.31
N PRO A 87 10.67 -10.36 -0.03
CA PRO A 87 9.69 -11.17 -0.74
C PRO A 87 9.94 -12.67 -0.52
N TYR A 88 8.89 -13.46 -0.55
CA TYR A 88 8.96 -14.91 -0.54
C TYR A 88 7.89 -15.52 -1.46
N SER A 89 8.15 -16.70 -1.98
CA SER A 89 7.22 -17.51 -2.78
C SER A 89 7.34 -18.96 -2.35
N ASP A 90 6.21 -19.61 -2.15
CA ASP A 90 6.13 -20.99 -1.67
C ASP A 90 7.03 -21.21 -0.43
N ASP A 91 8.15 -21.93 -0.59
CA ASP A 91 9.08 -22.27 0.47
C ASP A 91 10.43 -21.52 0.41
N SER A 92 10.57 -20.51 -0.46
CA SER A 92 11.83 -19.77 -0.64
C SER A 92 11.67 -18.25 -0.52
N PHE A 93 12.72 -17.61 0.03
CA PHE A 93 12.87 -16.17 -0.01
C PHE A 93 13.47 -15.74 -1.35
N GLY A 94 13.05 -14.57 -1.83
CA GLY A 94 13.70 -13.94 -2.98
C GLY A 94 15.12 -13.48 -2.63
N ASP A 95 15.98 -13.45 -3.65
CA ASP A 95 17.38 -13.02 -3.51
C ASP A 95 17.55 -11.50 -3.38
N SER A 96 16.45 -10.74 -3.45
CA SER A 96 16.44 -9.28 -3.42
C SER A 96 15.50 -8.73 -2.36
N PHE A 97 15.84 -7.54 -1.86
CA PHE A 97 14.99 -6.77 -0.97
C PHE A 97 14.19 -5.72 -1.75
N ILE A 98 13.07 -5.31 -1.18
CA ILE A 98 12.22 -4.22 -1.66
C ILE A 98 12.44 -3.02 -0.74
N ILE A 99 12.63 -1.83 -1.31
CA ILE A 99 12.64 -0.57 -0.55
C ILE A 99 11.35 0.19 -0.84
N LEU A 100 10.72 0.71 0.21
CA LEU A 100 9.59 1.63 0.11
C LEU A 100 10.03 3.04 0.52
N LEU A 101 9.82 4.03 -0.34
CA LEU A 101 9.98 5.45 -0.02
C LEU A 101 8.64 6.16 -0.16
N GLY A 102 8.05 6.50 0.98
CA GLY A 102 6.78 7.19 1.10
C GLY A 102 6.93 8.63 1.58
N GLY A 103 6.05 9.50 1.13
CA GLY A 103 5.98 10.89 1.59
C GLY A 103 4.56 11.42 1.56
N GLU A 104 4.19 12.20 2.57
CA GLU A 104 2.91 12.89 2.66
C GLU A 104 3.09 14.35 3.06
N VAL A 105 2.34 15.24 2.40
CA VAL A 105 2.27 16.67 2.75
C VAL A 105 0.81 17.14 2.71
N ARG A 106 0.35 17.73 3.81
CA ARG A 106 -1.00 18.29 3.90
C ARG A 106 -1.07 19.64 3.20
N ALA A 107 -1.87 19.70 2.14
CA ALA A 107 -2.10 20.91 1.37
C ALA A 107 -3.28 21.73 1.93
N SER A 108 -4.26 21.08 2.57
CA SER A 108 -5.41 21.74 3.20
C SER A 108 -6.00 20.90 4.34
N ASN A 109 -7.07 21.38 4.97
CA ASN A 109 -7.75 20.62 6.03
C ASN A 109 -8.30 19.25 5.57
N SER A 110 -8.54 19.06 4.28
CA SER A 110 -9.13 17.83 3.72
C SER A 110 -8.34 17.25 2.54
N VAL A 111 -7.12 17.77 2.28
CA VAL A 111 -6.30 17.36 1.13
C VAL A 111 -4.85 17.10 1.54
N LYS A 112 -4.32 15.96 1.11
CA LYS A 112 -2.90 15.59 1.17
C LYS A 112 -2.37 15.27 -0.21
N LEU A 113 -1.11 15.65 -0.44
CA LEU A 113 -0.30 15.11 -1.52
C LEU A 113 0.46 13.91 -0.97
N ILE A 114 0.48 12.82 -1.73
CA ILE A 114 1.12 11.57 -1.34
C ILE A 114 2.03 11.07 -2.45
N THR A 115 3.12 10.41 -2.08
CA THR A 115 3.97 9.65 -3.00
C THR A 115 4.39 8.36 -2.31
N GLU A 116 4.42 7.28 -3.07
CA GLU A 116 4.83 5.97 -2.58
C GLU A 116 5.62 5.26 -3.68
N ASN A 117 6.90 5.03 -3.44
CA ASN A 117 7.82 4.52 -4.44
C ASN A 117 8.36 3.17 -3.96
N TRP A 118 8.08 2.13 -4.73
CA TRP A 118 8.51 0.77 -4.46
C TRP A 118 9.69 0.44 -5.36
N ILE A 119 10.86 0.25 -4.78
CA ILE A 119 12.11 -0.01 -5.49
C ILE A 119 12.42 -1.50 -5.34
N PHE A 120 12.44 -2.18 -6.49
CA PHE A 120 12.87 -3.57 -6.66
C PHE A 120 14.28 -3.57 -7.26
N SER A 121 14.89 -4.76 -7.42
CA SER A 121 16.25 -4.87 -7.99
C SER A 121 16.41 -4.20 -9.34
N ASP A 122 15.46 -4.39 -10.25
CA ASP A 122 15.59 -4.02 -11.65
C ASP A 122 14.55 -2.98 -12.10
N VAL A 123 13.59 -2.66 -11.24
CA VAL A 123 12.49 -1.75 -11.57
C VAL A 123 12.07 -0.97 -10.34
N ALA A 124 11.62 0.27 -10.51
CA ALA A 124 10.90 0.99 -9.48
C ALA A 124 9.49 1.33 -9.95
N LEU A 125 8.49 1.06 -9.11
CA LEU A 125 7.13 1.57 -9.23
C LEU A 125 7.08 2.93 -8.55
N ILE A 126 6.88 3.97 -9.34
CA ILE A 126 6.82 5.36 -8.90
C ILE A 126 5.37 5.78 -8.86
N THR A 127 4.91 6.29 -7.71
CA THR A 127 3.54 6.78 -7.57
C THR A 127 3.49 8.15 -6.94
N PHE A 128 2.53 8.95 -7.39
CA PHE A 128 2.16 10.22 -6.77
C PHE A 128 0.66 10.39 -6.85
N GLY A 129 0.06 11.05 -5.86
CA GLY A 129 -1.38 11.17 -5.79
C GLY A 129 -1.86 12.29 -4.89
N ILE A 130 -3.16 12.47 -4.93
CA ILE A 130 -3.90 13.40 -4.09
C ILE A 130 -4.91 12.56 -3.29
N ARG A 131 -4.85 12.71 -1.97
CA ARG A 131 -5.81 12.14 -1.03
C ARG A 131 -6.78 13.22 -0.57
N PHE A 132 -8.06 12.96 -0.74
CA PHE A 132 -9.16 13.70 -0.12
C PHE A 132 -9.63 12.93 1.11
N PHE A 133 -9.86 13.61 2.22
CA PHE A 133 -10.32 12.96 3.45
C PHE A 133 -11.27 13.86 4.24
N GLY A 134 -12.29 13.24 4.83
CA GLY A 134 -13.19 13.82 5.81
C GLY A 134 -13.29 12.92 7.05
N ASP A 135 -14.41 13.00 7.76
CA ASP A 135 -14.55 12.30 9.04
C ASP A 135 -14.51 10.77 8.90
N ASN A 136 -15.24 10.21 7.91
CA ASN A 136 -15.40 8.77 7.75
C ASN A 136 -15.01 8.25 6.36
N LEU A 137 -14.73 9.12 5.40
CA LEU A 137 -14.42 8.74 4.02
C LEU A 137 -13.12 9.39 3.57
N SER A 138 -12.26 8.60 2.94
CA SER A 138 -11.15 9.10 2.14
C SER A 138 -11.20 8.54 0.72
N ALA A 139 -10.71 9.35 -0.22
CA ALA A 139 -10.58 8.98 -1.62
C ALA A 139 -9.21 9.40 -2.14
N ASP A 140 -8.57 8.52 -2.90
CA ASP A 140 -7.25 8.74 -3.48
C ASP A 140 -7.36 8.76 -4.99
N PHE A 141 -6.75 9.76 -5.62
CA PHE A 141 -6.43 9.74 -7.04
C PHE A 141 -4.92 9.72 -7.19
N GLY A 142 -4.40 8.61 -7.71
CA GLY A 142 -2.97 8.38 -7.93
C GLY A 142 -2.64 8.21 -9.41
N LEU A 143 -1.39 8.47 -9.74
CA LEU A 143 -0.75 8.13 -11.00
C LEU A 143 0.45 7.27 -10.70
N MET A 144 0.58 6.16 -11.42
CA MET A 144 1.62 5.16 -11.23
C MET A 144 2.39 4.96 -12.52
N THR A 145 3.70 4.77 -12.45
CA THR A 145 4.54 4.40 -13.60
C THR A 145 5.68 3.51 -13.15
N THR A 146 6.40 2.91 -14.09
CA THR A 146 7.61 2.14 -13.76
C THR A 146 8.81 2.65 -14.53
N THR A 147 10.01 2.48 -13.97
CA THR A 147 11.27 2.90 -14.61
C THR A 147 11.58 2.16 -15.91
N GLU A 148 10.99 0.99 -16.11
CA GLU A 148 11.24 0.10 -17.26
C GLU A 148 10.16 0.19 -18.34
N THR A 149 9.04 0.88 -18.10
CA THR A 149 7.95 0.94 -19.09
C THR A 149 8.17 2.05 -20.10
N ASP A 150 8.33 1.66 -21.37
CA ASP A 150 8.31 2.58 -22.51
C ASP A 150 6.87 2.74 -23.00
N PHE A 151 6.23 3.86 -22.64
CA PHE A 151 4.86 4.16 -23.05
C PHE A 151 4.87 4.93 -24.38
N SER A 152 4.10 4.46 -25.36
CA SER A 152 3.86 5.19 -26.61
C SER A 152 2.94 6.42 -26.45
N GLY A 153 2.53 6.75 -25.22
CA GLY A 153 1.50 7.73 -24.90
C GLY A 153 1.64 8.29 -23.48
N PHE A 154 0.52 8.55 -22.80
CA PHE A 154 0.56 9.06 -21.43
C PHE A 154 1.25 8.04 -20.50
N PRO A 155 2.37 8.40 -19.83
CA PRO A 155 3.26 7.42 -19.23
C PRO A 155 2.83 6.98 -17.82
N PHE A 156 1.55 7.17 -17.47
CA PHE A 156 1.04 6.86 -16.14
C PHE A 156 -0.27 6.05 -16.21
N VAL A 157 -0.37 5.07 -15.33
CA VAL A 157 -1.59 4.32 -15.04
C VAL A 157 -2.32 5.01 -13.89
N PRO A 158 -3.57 5.46 -14.07
CA PRO A 158 -4.34 6.05 -12.98
C PRO A 158 -4.78 5.00 -11.96
N TRP A 159 -4.81 5.41 -10.70
CA TRP A 159 -5.29 4.62 -9.57
C TRP A 159 -6.36 5.38 -8.80
N LEU A 160 -7.44 4.69 -8.45
CA LEU A 160 -8.50 5.24 -7.61
C LEU A 160 -8.65 4.37 -6.36
N GLY A 161 -8.53 4.99 -5.19
CA GLY A 161 -8.72 4.35 -3.90
C GLY A 161 -9.90 4.97 -3.16
N PHE A 162 -10.68 4.15 -2.45
CA PHE A 162 -11.70 4.62 -1.52
C PHE A 162 -11.57 3.83 -0.23
N ALA A 163 -11.61 4.54 0.91
CA ALA A 163 -11.64 3.90 2.22
C ALA A 163 -12.73 4.55 3.07
N TYR A 164 -13.54 3.72 3.71
CA TYR A 164 -14.58 4.14 4.63
C TYR A 164 -14.26 3.60 6.02
N ASN A 165 -14.26 4.48 7.02
CA ASN A 165 -14.13 4.11 8.42
C ASN A 165 -15.50 3.81 9.00
N PHE A 166 -15.72 2.55 9.40
CA PHE A 166 -16.95 2.07 10.03
C PHE A 166 -16.95 2.24 11.57
N GLY A 167 -15.81 2.59 12.16
CA GLY A 167 -15.64 2.84 13.59
C GLY A 167 -15.67 4.35 13.93
N ARG A 168 -15.68 4.65 15.23
CA ARG A 168 -15.39 5.99 15.75
C ARG A 168 -13.93 6.11 16.13
#